data_AF-A0A3C2A1E9-F1
#
_entry.id   AF-A0A3C2A1E9-F1
#
_cell.length_a   1.000
_cell.length_b   1.000
_cell.length_c   1.000
_cell.angle_alpha   90.00
_cell.angle_beta   90.00
_cell.angle_gamma   90.00
#
_symmetry.space_group_name_H-M   'P 1'
#
loop_
_entity.id
_entity.type
_entity.pdbx_description
1 polymer ?
#
loop_
_entity_poly.entity_id
_entity_poly.type
_entity_poly.pdbx_seq_one_letter_code
_entity_poly.pdbx_strand_id
1 'polypeptide(L)'
;MTQTADGSKAYEVRLLPEEWELVAEIADALKEVPMYEAGKIRSLLDQLPDTNDRIVQWKKTVIRAARHWESNMYQALLKPSVSQEATE
;
A
#
# COMPACT_ATOMS: atom_id res chain seq x y z
N MET A 1 -14.72 31.31 -13.00
CA MET A 1 -13.31 30.91 -13.16
C MET A 1 -13.21 29.49 -12.69
N THR A 2 -12.98 28.58 -13.62
CA THR A 2 -13.03 27.13 -13.44
C THR A 2 -11.88 26.72 -12.53
N GLN A 3 -12.22 26.06 -11.42
CA GLN A 3 -11.29 25.50 -10.45
C GLN A 3 -10.42 24.46 -11.17
N THR A 4 -9.20 24.83 -11.52
CA THR A 4 -8.14 23.88 -11.89
C THR A 4 -7.75 23.15 -10.61
N ALA A 5 -8.49 22.08 -10.30
CA ALA A 5 -8.03 21.06 -9.39
C ALA A 5 -6.79 20.43 -10.05
N ASP A 6 -5.63 20.98 -9.72
CA ASP A 6 -4.32 20.45 -10.06
C ASP A 6 -4.19 19.05 -9.44
N GLY A 7 -4.66 18.04 -10.18
CA GLY A 7 -3.85 16.94 -10.70
C GLY A 7 -3.01 16.07 -9.77
N SER A 8 -2.99 16.32 -8.46
CA SER A 8 -2.11 15.64 -7.50
C SER A 8 -2.87 14.75 -6.49
N LYS A 9 -4.09 14.29 -6.83
CA LYS A 9 -4.76 13.20 -6.09
C LYS A 9 -4.26 11.84 -6.58
N ALA A 10 -2.96 11.65 -6.43
CA ALA A 10 -2.24 10.51 -6.96
C ALA A 10 -2.09 9.45 -5.85
N TYR A 11 -2.97 8.45 -5.91
CA TYR A 11 -2.71 7.05 -5.49
C TYR A 11 -2.79 6.69 -4.00
N GLU A 12 -3.90 6.97 -3.32
CA GLU A 12 -4.32 6.06 -2.24
C GLU A 12 -4.89 4.79 -2.90
N VAL A 13 -4.00 3.89 -3.34
CA VAL A 13 -4.41 2.57 -3.83
C VAL A 13 -4.85 1.76 -2.61
N ARG A 14 -6.14 1.86 -2.31
CA ARG A 14 -6.81 1.13 -1.26
C ARG A 14 -7.36 -0.18 -1.84
N LEU A 15 -6.90 -1.29 -1.28
CA LEU A 15 -7.38 -2.61 -1.67
C LEU A 15 -8.79 -2.85 -1.12
N LEU A 16 -9.60 -3.58 -1.87
CA LEU A 16 -10.89 -4.10 -1.38
C LEU A 16 -10.64 -5.13 -0.27
N PRO A 17 -11.62 -5.42 0.61
CA PRO A 17 -11.47 -6.46 1.62
C PRO A 17 -11.08 -7.82 1.02
N GLU A 18 -11.71 -8.24 -0.08
CA GLU A 18 -11.38 -9.48 -0.79
C GLU A 18 -9.93 -9.52 -1.32
N GLU A 19 -9.42 -8.38 -1.78
CA GLU A 19 -8.04 -8.23 -2.26
C GLU A 19 -7.05 -8.15 -1.10
N TRP A 20 -7.49 -7.58 0.02
CA TRP A 20 -6.70 -7.48 1.23
C TRP A 20 -6.40 -8.85 1.79
N GLU A 21 -7.35 -9.79 1.75
CA GLU A 21 -7.13 -11.17 2.18
C GLU A 21 -5.96 -11.84 1.42
N LEU A 22 -5.77 -11.50 0.13
CA LEU A 22 -4.68 -12.02 -0.68
C LEU A 22 -3.31 -11.42 -0.32
N VAL A 23 -3.28 -10.19 0.20
CA VAL A 23 -2.04 -9.49 0.52
C VAL A 23 -1.76 -9.39 2.02
N ALA A 24 -2.71 -9.76 2.89
CA ALA A 24 -2.66 -9.51 4.33
C ALA A 24 -1.41 -10.11 4.98
N GLU A 25 -1.04 -11.34 4.58
CA GLU A 25 0.17 -12.01 5.06
C GLU A 25 1.43 -11.24 4.69
N ILE A 26 1.53 -10.82 3.42
CA ILE A 26 2.66 -10.02 2.93
C ILE A 26 2.67 -8.64 3.58
N ALA A 27 1.51 -8.02 3.77
CA ALA A 27 1.38 -6.73 4.43
C ALA A 27 1.83 -6.79 5.89
N ASP A 28 1.60 -7.91 6.59
CA ASP A 28 2.08 -8.10 7.96
C ASP A 28 3.60 -8.27 8.00
N ALA A 29 4.15 -9.13 7.13
CA ALA A 29 5.60 -9.28 6.99
C ALA A 29 6.30 -7.94 6.65
N LEU A 30 5.66 -7.10 5.83
CA LEU A 30 6.16 -5.77 5.48
C LEU A 30 6.21 -4.78 6.66
N LYS A 31 5.44 -5.00 7.74
CA LYS A 31 5.53 -4.19 8.97
C LYS A 31 6.79 -4.52 9.77
N GLU A 32 7.23 -5.78 9.71
CA GLU A 32 8.44 -6.24 10.38
C GLU A 32 9.71 -5.87 9.58
N VAL A 33 9.57 -5.67 8.27
CA VAL A 33 10.69 -5.25 7.42
C VAL A 33 10.95 -3.75 7.53
N PRO A 34 12.16 -3.33 7.89
CA PRO A 34 12.52 -1.92 7.91
C PRO A 34 12.48 -1.30 6.51
N MET A 35 12.02 -0.05 6.40
CA MET A 35 11.85 0.64 5.11
C MET A 35 13.14 0.79 4.29
N TYR A 36 14.31 0.82 4.94
CA TYR A 36 15.61 0.86 4.28
C TYR A 36 15.95 -0.45 3.56
N GLU A 37 15.28 -1.56 3.87
CA GLU A 37 15.45 -2.86 3.21
C GLU A 37 14.56 -2.98 1.97
N ALA A 38 14.70 -2.02 1.04
CA ALA A 38 13.92 -1.99 -0.21
C ALA A 38 14.02 -3.30 -1.02
N GLY A 39 15.13 -4.04 -0.91
CA GLY A 39 15.29 -5.36 -1.52
C GLY A 39 14.38 -6.42 -0.92
N LYS A 40 14.23 -6.47 0.42
CA LYS A 40 13.31 -7.39 1.09
C LYS A 40 11.86 -7.01 0.82
N ILE A 41 11.54 -5.71 0.89
CA ILE A 41 10.20 -5.19 0.55
C ILE A 41 9.80 -5.62 -0.86
N ARG A 42 10.69 -5.42 -1.84
CA ARG A 42 10.45 -5.86 -3.21
C ARG A 42 10.24 -7.38 -3.31
N SER A 43 11.06 -8.17 -2.62
CA SER A 43 10.97 -9.63 -2.64
C SER A 43 9.67 -10.14 -2.00
N LEU A 44 9.18 -9.49 -0.95
CA LEU A 44 7.89 -9.78 -0.33
C LEU A 44 6.75 -9.46 -1.29
N LEU A 45 6.80 -8.30 -1.94
CA LEU A 45 5.78 -7.89 -2.91
C LEU A 45 5.77 -8.78 -4.17
N ASP A 46 6.92 -9.29 -4.60
CA ASP A 46 7.05 -10.18 -5.77
C ASP A 46 6.34 -11.54 -5.57
N GLN A 47 6.16 -11.98 -4.32
CA GLN A 47 5.41 -13.20 -4.00
C GLN A 47 3.90 -13.07 -4.27
N LEU A 48 3.38 -11.83 -4.34
CA LEU A 48 1.98 -11.59 -4.63
C LEU A 48 1.70 -11.74 -6.13
N PRO A 49 0.65 -12.49 -6.49
CA PRO A 49 0.28 -12.67 -7.89
C PRO A 49 -0.15 -11.33 -8.50
N ASP A 50 0.33 -11.05 -9.71
CA ASP A 50 -0.09 -9.89 -10.51
C ASP A 50 -1.43 -10.15 -11.23
N THR A 51 -2.39 -10.73 -10.51
CA THR A 51 -3.72 -11.10 -11.04
C THR A 51 -4.68 -9.94 -11.05
N ASN A 52 -4.47 -8.91 -10.22
CA ASN A 52 -5.30 -7.73 -10.15
C ASN A 52 -4.47 -6.45 -10.32
N ASP A 53 -4.92 -5.55 -11.20
CA ASP A 53 -4.28 -4.26 -11.42
C ASP A 53 -4.20 -3.45 -10.11
N ARG A 54 -5.18 -3.57 -9.21
CA ARG A 54 -5.15 -2.89 -7.89
C ARG A 54 -4.01 -3.37 -7.01
N ILE A 55 -3.76 -4.67 -6.95
CA ILE A 55 -2.61 -5.24 -6.22
C ILE A 55 -1.31 -4.76 -6.85
N VAL A 56 -1.21 -4.76 -8.19
CA VAL A 56 -0.03 -4.25 -8.91
C VAL A 56 0.23 -2.78 -8.59
N GLN A 57 -0.82 -1.94 -8.56
CA GLN A 57 -0.70 -0.53 -8.19
C GLN A 57 -0.33 -0.37 -6.72
N TRP A 58 -0.89 -1.17 -5.81
CA TRP A 58 -0.55 -1.15 -4.39
C TRP A 58 0.92 -1.50 -4.16
N LYS A 59 1.43 -2.57 -4.80
CA LYS A 59 2.85 -2.96 -4.78
C LYS A 59 3.76 -1.78 -5.17
N LYS A 60 3.42 -1.07 -6.26
CA LYS A 60 4.18 0.11 -6.73
C LYS A 60 4.15 1.24 -5.69
N THR A 61 3.00 1.51 -5.09
CA THR A 61 2.85 2.57 -4.08
C THR A 61 3.63 2.25 -2.81
N VAL A 62 3.63 0.99 -2.33
CA VAL A 62 4.41 0.55 -1.18
C VAL A 62 5.92 0.75 -1.41
N ILE A 63 6.43 0.34 -2.58
CA ILE A 63 7.84 0.53 -2.96
C ILE A 63 8.19 2.02 -3.00
N ARG A 64 7.30 2.84 -3.57
CA ARG A 64 7.49 4.30 -3.62
C ARG A 64 7.54 4.89 -2.20
N ALA A 65 6.61 4.54 -1.33
CA ALA A 65 6.57 5.01 0.06
C ALA A 65 7.86 4.65 0.80
N ALA A 66 8.33 3.40 0.67
CA ALA A 66 9.59 2.96 1.27
C ALA A 66 10.80 3.73 0.72
N ARG A 67 10.90 3.93 -0.60
CA ARG A 67 12.00 4.68 -1.23
C ARG A 67 12.04 6.15 -0.82
N HIS A 68 10.87 6.75 -0.65
CA HIS A 68 10.74 8.15 -0.25
C HIS A 68 10.73 8.33 1.28
N TRP A 69 10.91 7.26 2.05
CA TRP A 69 10.90 7.28 3.52
C TRP A 69 9.59 7.86 4.10
N GLU A 70 8.49 7.68 3.38
CA GLU A 70 7.17 8.18 3.80
C GLU A 70 6.53 7.21 4.78
N SER A 71 7.04 7.18 6.02
CA SER A 71 6.60 6.23 7.05
C SER A 71 5.09 6.21 7.27
N ASN A 72 4.44 7.38 7.27
CA ASN A 72 3.00 7.48 7.47
C ASN A 72 2.22 6.84 6.32
N MET A 73 2.63 7.11 5.06
CA MET A 73 2.00 6.53 3.88
C MET A 73 2.26 5.03 3.81
N TYR A 74 3.49 4.59 4.08
CA TYR A 74 3.85 3.18 4.12
C TYR A 74 2.99 2.43 5.14
N GLN A 75 2.91 2.91 6.38
CA GLN A 75 2.08 2.29 7.41
C GLN A 75 0.57 2.32 7.09
N ALA A 76 0.08 3.36 6.41
CA ALA A 76 -1.31 3.43 5.97
C ALA A 76 -1.64 2.38 4.89
N LEU A 77 -0.70 2.11 3.97
CA LEU A 77 -0.85 1.10 2.92
C LEU A 77 -0.82 -0.34 3.47
N LEU A 78 -0.18 -0.56 4.62
CA LEU A 78 -0.13 -1.85 5.32
C LEU A 78 -1.31 -2.09 6.26
N LYS A 79 -2.38 -1.30 6.12
CA LYS A 79 -3.64 -1.48 6.84
C LYS A 79 -4.78 -1.71 5.85
N PRO A 80 -5.78 -2.54 6.21
CA PRO A 80 -6.96 -2.67 5.40
C PRO A 80 -7.67 -1.32 5.26
N SER A 81 -8.27 -1.11 4.10
CA SER A 81 -9.10 0.08 3.80
C SER A 81 -10.31 0.21 4.72
N VAL A 82 -10.66 -0.86 5.44
CA VAL A 82 -11.71 -0.95 6.44
C VAL A 82 -11.23 -0.30 7.75
N SER A 83 -10.98 1.02 7.71
CA SER A 83 -11.15 1.82 8.93
C SER A 83 -12.63 2.16 9.03
N GLN A 84 -13.43 1.17 9.43
CA GLN A 84 -14.62 1.51 10.21
C GLN A 84 -14.12 1.68 11.62
N GLU A 85 -14.22 2.91 12.10
CA GLU A 85 -14.02 3.33 13.46
C GLU A 85 -14.59 2.27 14.40
N ALA A 86 -13.73 1.60 15.17
CA ALA A 86 -14.16 0.94 16.39
C ALA A 86 -14.64 2.08 17.32
N THR A 87 -15.94 2.38 17.21
CA THR A 87 -16.69 3.08 18.25
C THR A 87 -16.83 2.09 19.39
N GLU A 88 -16.06 2.28 20.45
CA GLU A 88 -16.33 1.74 21.78
C GLU A 88 -16.26 2.89 22.79
#